data_AF-A0A9E3UJ66-F1
#
_entry.id   AF-A0A9E3UJ66-F1
#
_cell.length_a   1.000
_cell.length_b   1.000
_cell.length_c   1.000
_cell.angle_alpha   90.00
_cell.angle_beta   90.00
_cell.angle_gamma   90.00
#
_symmetry.space_group_name_H-M   'P 1'
#
loop_
_entity.id
_entity.type
_entity.pdbx_description
1 polymer ?
#
loop_
_entity_poly.entity_id
_entity_poly.type
_entity_poly.pdbx_seq_one_letter_code
_entity_poly.pdbx_strand_id
1 'polypeptide(L)'
;MVINLTPTSGVSFRDYLTLGSSYSVAYGYGGNDTIESTARGGFNLAMGGKGEDGYIVSGDMIISDSGGDDYVTMRGISWSSSTSHIATIDNRHLVLWDTASDTSVIVLDWLDPGRQVELYHFNDVSLSWGEIAYYLPEKGSYIGDIPWEGLGGLGLSGFLSNDANDTINFHREQEVFGSNKADAEGVGRLYEAGLGRKADIAGLNFWYDLQASGVPETDIAGSLLKSAEFTKAYGNAYTMTNADLVEVMYENVLGRASDSAGAAFWISQLQNGFSRENLLIAFADSPENVSQSDYLHSLAWNASTSDWYFA
;
A
#
# COMPACT_ATOMS: atom_id res chain seq x y z
N MET A 1 -1.97 29.29 1.94
CA MET A 1 -0.84 28.89 1.07
C MET A 1 -1.10 27.46 0.63
N VAL A 2 -1.50 27.26 -0.63
CA VAL A 2 -1.63 25.90 -1.18
C VAL A 2 -0.24 25.30 -1.26
N ILE A 3 0.00 24.22 -0.51
CA ILE A 3 1.27 23.51 -0.61
C ILE A 3 1.19 22.57 -1.81
N ASN A 4 2.06 22.80 -2.80
CA ASN A 4 2.19 21.92 -3.96
C ASN A 4 3.21 20.83 -3.62
N LEU A 5 2.74 19.59 -3.54
CA LEU A 5 3.59 18.43 -3.34
C LEU A 5 4.09 17.89 -4.67
N THR A 6 5.29 17.30 -4.67
CA THR A 6 5.81 16.57 -5.84
C THR A 6 5.48 15.09 -5.68
N PRO A 7 4.63 14.50 -6.56
CA PRO A 7 4.22 13.10 -6.43
C PRO A 7 5.27 12.12 -6.93
N THR A 8 5.43 11.02 -6.18
CA THR A 8 6.11 9.79 -6.58
C THR A 8 5.16 8.63 -6.29
N SER A 9 5.06 7.66 -7.20
CA SER A 9 4.14 6.53 -7.05
C SER A 9 4.87 5.21 -7.25
N GLY A 10 4.47 4.22 -6.46
CA GLY A 10 4.76 2.83 -6.69
C GLY A 10 4.16 2.31 -7.99
N VAL A 11 4.78 1.27 -8.55
CA VAL A 11 4.32 0.54 -9.74
C VAL A 11 4.33 -0.97 -9.54
N SER A 12 4.70 -1.45 -8.34
CA SER A 12 4.80 -2.86 -7.98
C SER A 12 4.19 -3.13 -6.61
N PHE A 13 3.93 -4.39 -6.27
CA PHE A 13 3.42 -4.78 -4.95
C PHE A 13 4.45 -4.61 -3.81
N ARG A 14 5.69 -4.21 -4.10
CA ARG A 14 6.75 -3.98 -3.11
C ARG A 14 7.72 -2.92 -3.61
N ASP A 15 7.43 -1.67 -3.32
CA ASP A 15 8.22 -0.52 -3.74
C ASP A 15 9.07 0.06 -2.62
N TYR A 16 10.21 0.64 -2.99
CA TYR A 16 11.02 1.47 -2.10
C TYR A 16 11.00 2.91 -2.60
N LEU A 17 10.26 3.78 -1.91
CA LEU A 17 10.04 5.16 -2.32
C LEU A 17 10.85 6.10 -1.42
N THR A 18 11.57 7.06 -2.01
CA THR A 18 12.37 8.02 -1.25
C THR A 18 11.87 9.45 -1.44
N LEU A 19 11.48 10.07 -0.33
CA LEU A 19 11.13 11.49 -0.22
C LEU A 19 12.39 12.29 0.15
N GLY A 20 13.23 12.54 -0.86
CA GLY A 20 14.54 13.20 -0.73
C GLY A 20 14.51 14.74 -0.74
N SER A 21 13.34 15.36 -0.88
CA SER A 21 13.14 16.81 -0.86
C SER A 21 11.88 17.14 -0.09
N SER A 22 11.87 18.25 0.66
CA SER A 22 10.70 18.69 1.43
C SER A 22 9.53 19.01 0.50
N TYR A 23 8.29 18.89 1.01
CA TYR A 23 7.06 19.07 0.24
C TYR A 23 6.91 18.04 -0.88
N SER A 24 7.17 16.77 -0.56
CA SER A 24 6.96 15.64 -1.47
C SER A 24 5.84 14.72 -0.98
N VAL A 25 5.23 13.98 -1.90
CA VAL A 25 4.24 12.94 -1.59
C VAL A 25 4.64 11.62 -2.25
N ALA A 26 4.53 10.52 -1.51
CA ALA A 26 4.72 9.16 -2.00
C ALA A 26 3.42 8.39 -1.83
N TYR A 27 3.00 7.71 -2.88
CA TYR A 27 1.87 6.77 -2.88
C TYR A 27 2.39 5.34 -3.09
N GLY A 28 2.22 4.47 -2.10
CA GLY A 28 2.43 3.02 -2.20
C GLY A 28 1.25 2.32 -2.88
N TYR A 29 0.02 2.77 -2.57
CA TYR A 29 -1.26 2.25 -3.03
C TYR A 29 -1.63 0.86 -2.50
N GLY A 30 -0.94 -0.19 -2.91
CA GLY A 30 -1.29 -1.55 -2.57
C GLY A 30 -0.06 -2.45 -2.69
N GLY A 31 0.17 -3.29 -1.69
CA GLY A 31 1.41 -4.06 -1.58
C GLY A 31 2.08 -3.86 -0.23
N ASN A 32 3.30 -4.37 -0.09
CA ASN A 32 4.13 -4.17 1.09
C ASN A 32 5.27 -3.23 0.72
N ASP A 33 5.06 -1.94 0.90
CA ASP A 33 5.94 -0.88 0.45
C ASP A 33 6.86 -0.39 1.57
N THR A 34 7.91 0.31 1.19
CA THR A 34 8.78 1.02 2.13
C THR A 34 8.96 2.45 1.66
N ILE A 35 8.56 3.41 2.48
CA ILE A 35 8.66 4.83 2.19
C ILE A 35 9.67 5.47 3.15
N GLU A 36 10.74 6.03 2.61
CA GLU A 36 11.80 6.70 3.38
C GLU A 36 11.79 8.21 3.17
N SER A 37 11.73 8.98 4.25
CA SER A 37 11.95 10.43 4.25
C SER A 37 13.33 10.77 4.84
N THR A 38 14.08 11.60 4.12
CA THR A 38 15.38 12.14 4.57
C THR A 38 15.40 13.67 4.62
N ALA A 39 14.39 14.33 4.04
CA ALA A 39 14.32 15.79 3.98
C ALA A 39 13.80 16.40 5.29
N ARG A 40 14.23 17.64 5.56
CA ARG A 40 13.95 18.40 6.78
C ARG A 40 13.44 19.80 6.45
N GLY A 41 12.77 20.45 7.39
CA GLY A 41 12.31 21.84 7.24
C GLY A 41 11.09 21.99 6.32
N GLY A 42 10.28 20.95 6.22
CA GLY A 42 9.05 20.91 5.46
C GLY A 42 8.47 19.50 5.46
N PHE A 43 7.17 19.36 5.24
CA PHE A 43 6.51 18.07 5.39
C PHE A 43 6.65 17.18 4.16
N ASN A 44 6.70 15.88 4.37
CA ASN A 44 6.67 14.86 3.32
C ASN A 44 5.56 13.88 3.65
N LEU A 45 4.63 13.69 2.73
CA LEU A 45 3.47 12.84 2.94
C LEU A 45 3.75 11.44 2.38
N ALA A 46 3.76 10.44 3.25
CA ALA A 46 3.80 9.03 2.91
C ALA A 46 2.38 8.47 3.00
N MET A 47 1.96 7.80 1.94
CA MET A 47 0.63 7.23 1.76
C MET A 47 0.81 5.76 1.40
N GLY A 48 0.76 4.88 2.40
CA GLY A 48 1.08 3.45 2.22
C GLY A 48 0.03 2.77 1.36
N GLY A 49 -1.23 2.81 1.80
CA GLY A 49 -2.35 2.20 1.11
C GLY A 49 -2.71 0.90 1.80
N LYS A 50 -2.94 -0.19 1.05
CA LYS A 50 -3.22 -1.53 1.61
C LYS A 50 -1.96 -2.39 1.64
N GLY A 51 -1.79 -3.19 2.68
CA GLY A 51 -0.73 -4.21 2.81
C GLY A 51 0.24 -3.82 3.93
N GLU A 52 1.31 -4.59 4.13
CA GLU A 52 2.22 -4.34 5.26
C GLU A 52 3.32 -3.34 4.87
N ASP A 53 3.13 -2.08 5.26
CA ASP A 53 3.97 -0.96 4.87
C ASP A 53 4.99 -0.55 5.94
N GLY A 54 6.16 -0.12 5.47
CA GLY A 54 7.28 0.31 6.28
C GLY A 54 7.62 1.78 6.08
N TYR A 55 7.68 2.55 7.16
CA TYR A 55 7.98 3.98 7.12
C TYR A 55 9.33 4.26 7.78
N ILE A 56 10.28 4.84 7.04
CA ILE A 56 11.61 5.20 7.57
C ILE A 56 11.74 6.71 7.65
N VAL A 57 11.82 7.23 8.87
CA VAL A 57 11.85 8.68 9.13
C VAL A 57 13.24 9.08 9.60
N SER A 58 13.99 9.81 8.76
CA SER A 58 15.30 10.42 9.10
C SER A 58 15.26 11.96 9.06
N GLY A 59 14.09 12.54 8.83
CA GLY A 59 13.79 13.97 8.76
C GLY A 59 12.34 14.22 9.16
N ASP A 60 11.53 14.81 8.28
CA ASP A 60 10.11 15.06 8.53
C ASP A 60 9.22 14.12 7.69
N MET A 61 8.20 13.51 8.31
CA MET A 61 7.20 12.69 7.60
C MET A 61 5.79 12.82 8.20
N ILE A 62 4.78 12.87 7.35
CA ILE A 62 3.38 12.61 7.69
C ILE A 62 3.02 11.26 7.10
N ILE A 63 2.44 10.38 7.89
CA ILE A 63 2.00 9.05 7.47
C ILE A 63 0.49 9.06 7.41
N SER A 64 -0.06 8.73 6.25
CA SER A 64 -1.42 8.28 6.04
C SER A 64 -1.34 6.82 5.65
N ASP A 65 -2.03 5.95 6.36
CA ASP A 65 -2.04 4.53 6.04
C ASP A 65 -3.48 4.00 5.99
N SER A 66 -3.68 2.88 5.30
CA SER A 66 -4.93 2.14 5.28
C SER A 66 -4.77 0.62 5.22
N GLY A 67 -4.25 0.04 6.29
CA GLY A 67 -4.53 -1.34 6.65
C GLY A 67 -3.46 -2.30 6.20
N GLY A 68 -3.16 -3.26 7.06
CA GLY A 68 -1.89 -3.95 7.08
C GLY A 68 -1.50 -4.19 8.53
N ASP A 69 -0.36 -4.80 8.75
CA ASP A 69 0.36 -4.70 10.03
C ASP A 69 1.61 -3.85 9.76
N ASP A 70 1.51 -2.54 10.03
CA ASP A 70 2.45 -1.54 9.56
C ASP A 70 3.48 -1.15 10.62
N TYR A 71 4.61 -0.59 10.18
CA TYR A 71 5.63 -0.13 11.11
C TYR A 71 6.29 1.18 10.70
N VAL A 72 6.67 1.97 11.71
CA VAL A 72 7.45 3.20 11.54
C VAL A 72 8.77 3.12 12.30
N THR A 73 9.87 3.38 11.60
CA THR A 73 11.22 3.52 12.15
C THR A 73 11.64 4.98 12.21
N MET A 74 11.72 5.52 13.42
CA MET A 74 12.01 6.93 13.67
C MET A 74 13.49 7.13 14.03
N ARG A 75 14.34 7.25 13.00
CA ARG A 75 15.78 7.45 13.17
C ARG A 75 16.06 8.84 13.74
N GLY A 76 16.38 8.89 15.02
CA GLY A 76 16.68 10.15 15.73
C GLY A 76 15.73 10.43 16.90
N ILE A 77 14.61 9.70 17.00
CA ILE A 77 13.69 9.80 18.12
C ILE A 77 13.91 8.60 19.05
N SER A 78 14.21 8.88 20.31
CA SER A 78 14.31 7.86 21.37
C SER A 78 13.16 8.02 22.37
N TRP A 79 12.54 6.93 22.80
CA TRP A 79 11.43 6.98 23.76
C TRP A 79 11.85 7.58 25.11
N SER A 80 13.06 7.28 25.58
CA SER A 80 13.57 7.73 26.87
C SER A 80 14.32 9.06 26.85
N SER A 81 14.46 9.71 25.68
CA SER A 81 15.22 10.97 25.58
C SER A 81 14.44 12.17 26.12
N SER A 82 15.15 13.10 26.77
CA SER A 82 14.59 14.39 27.19
C SER A 82 14.37 15.38 26.04
N THR A 83 14.95 15.11 24.87
CA THR A 83 14.79 15.92 23.66
C THR A 83 13.68 15.40 22.75
N SER A 84 13.16 14.20 23.02
CA SER A 84 12.03 13.58 22.33
C SER A 84 10.72 13.94 23.02
N HIS A 85 9.75 14.35 22.22
CA HIS A 85 8.44 14.77 22.68
C HIS A 85 7.35 14.08 21.86
N ILE A 86 6.14 14.07 22.42
CA ILE A 86 4.98 13.45 21.81
C ILE A 86 3.74 14.29 22.13
N ALA A 87 2.81 14.38 21.20
CA ALA A 87 1.52 15.06 21.37
C ALA A 87 0.45 14.36 20.54
N THR A 88 -0.81 14.65 20.81
CA THR A 88 -1.91 14.33 19.90
C THR A 88 -2.37 15.60 19.18
N ILE A 89 -2.89 15.45 17.96
CA ILE A 89 -3.47 16.56 17.20
C ILE A 89 -4.96 16.32 17.04
N ASP A 90 -5.79 17.26 17.50
CA ASP A 90 -7.26 17.22 17.45
C ASP A 90 -7.87 15.90 17.98
N ASN A 91 -7.23 15.27 18.97
CA ASN A 91 -7.55 13.94 19.51
C ASN A 91 -7.63 12.83 18.45
N ARG A 92 -6.98 13.03 17.30
CA ARG A 92 -7.15 12.19 16.11
C ARG A 92 -5.82 11.70 15.54
N HIS A 93 -4.79 12.53 15.58
CA HIS A 93 -3.46 12.21 15.02
C HIS A 93 -2.42 12.13 16.14
N LEU A 94 -1.31 11.45 15.87
CA LEU A 94 -0.16 11.41 16.76
C LEU A 94 0.98 12.22 16.14
N VAL A 95 1.70 13.00 16.94
CA VAL A 95 2.95 13.63 16.52
C VAL A 95 4.07 13.27 17.48
N LEU A 96 5.20 12.83 16.94
CA LEU A 96 6.45 12.60 17.67
C LEU A 96 7.54 13.44 17.04
N TRP A 97 8.39 14.04 17.85
CA TRP A 97 9.55 14.77 17.35
C TRP A 97 10.69 14.75 18.35
N ASP A 98 11.90 14.97 17.85
CA ASP A 98 13.08 15.14 18.68
C ASP A 98 13.83 16.42 18.31
N THR A 99 14.07 17.27 19.31
CA THR A 99 14.66 18.60 19.13
C THR A 99 16.18 18.59 18.91
N ALA A 100 16.86 17.50 19.23
CA ALA A 100 18.30 17.38 19.03
C ALA A 100 18.65 16.81 17.64
N SER A 101 17.89 15.81 17.21
CA SER A 101 18.00 15.18 15.91
C SER A 101 17.19 15.90 14.84
N ASP A 102 16.29 16.83 15.20
CA ASP A 102 15.41 17.58 14.30
C ASP A 102 14.54 16.66 13.40
N THR A 103 14.15 15.51 13.95
CA THR A 103 13.34 14.49 13.26
C THR A 103 11.91 14.60 13.76
N SER A 104 10.93 14.53 12.86
CA SER A 104 9.52 14.57 13.22
C SER A 104 8.68 13.60 12.39
N VAL A 105 7.67 13.02 13.02
CA VAL A 105 6.67 12.19 12.37
C VAL A 105 5.28 12.54 12.87
N ILE A 106 4.33 12.67 11.96
CA ILE A 106 2.90 12.71 12.24
C ILE A 106 2.26 11.44 11.70
N VAL A 107 1.53 10.70 12.53
CA VAL A 107 0.72 9.56 12.10
C VAL A 107 -0.74 10.00 12.10
N LEU A 108 -1.35 10.03 10.92
CA LEU A 108 -2.74 10.42 10.76
C LEU A 108 -3.67 9.32 11.23
N ASP A 109 -4.86 9.68 11.74
CA ASP A 109 -5.90 8.73 12.16
C ASP A 109 -5.37 7.60 13.06
N TRP A 110 -4.38 7.88 13.92
CA TRP A 110 -3.64 6.85 14.65
C TRP A 110 -4.49 6.00 15.63
N LEU A 111 -5.74 6.39 15.89
CA LEU A 111 -6.71 5.65 16.71
C LEU A 111 -7.71 4.84 15.88
N ASP A 112 -7.72 5.00 14.55
CA ASP A 112 -8.60 4.27 13.65
C ASP A 112 -7.97 2.88 13.38
N PRO A 113 -8.60 1.76 13.78
CA PRO A 113 -8.03 0.44 13.62
C PRO A 113 -7.75 0.03 12.18
N GLY A 114 -8.34 0.72 11.19
CA GLY A 114 -8.07 0.46 9.77
C GLY A 114 -6.98 1.37 9.18
N ARG A 115 -6.33 2.22 9.98
CA ARG A 115 -5.34 3.24 9.52
C ARG A 115 -4.22 3.52 10.51
N GLN A 116 -4.27 2.92 11.69
CA GLN A 116 -3.22 3.04 12.69
C GLN A 116 -1.95 2.34 12.18
N VAL A 117 -0.80 2.72 12.73
CA VAL A 117 0.45 1.97 12.53
C VAL A 117 0.66 1.07 13.75
N GLU A 118 0.91 -0.21 13.55
CA GLU A 118 0.94 -1.22 14.61
C GLU A 118 2.20 -1.16 15.46
N LEU A 119 3.35 -0.85 14.82
CA LEU A 119 4.66 -0.97 15.46
C LEU A 119 5.53 0.27 15.27
N TYR A 120 6.07 0.78 16.38
CA TYR A 120 6.89 1.99 16.40
C TYR A 120 8.30 1.64 16.88
N HIS A 121 9.28 1.72 15.98
CA HIS A 121 10.69 1.57 16.29
C HIS A 121 11.31 2.93 16.60
N PHE A 122 11.55 3.17 17.88
CA PHE A 122 12.43 4.22 18.38
C PHE A 122 13.88 3.73 18.34
N ASN A 123 14.83 4.65 18.50
CA ASN A 123 16.27 4.28 18.55
C ASN A 123 16.62 3.34 19.72
N ASP A 124 15.86 3.38 20.82
CA ASP A 124 16.14 2.70 22.09
C ASP A 124 15.14 1.60 22.46
N VAL A 125 13.96 1.59 21.84
CA VAL A 125 12.88 0.62 22.12
C VAL A 125 11.96 0.46 20.92
N SER A 126 11.29 -0.68 20.81
CA SER A 126 10.15 -0.86 19.91
C SER A 126 8.90 -1.04 20.74
N LEU A 127 7.85 -0.28 20.42
CA LEU A 127 6.58 -0.30 21.13
C LEU A 127 5.46 -0.54 20.13
N SER A 128 4.53 -1.42 20.47
CA SER A 128 3.27 -1.53 19.76
C SER A 128 2.42 -0.27 19.95
N TRP A 129 1.48 -0.04 19.04
CA TRP A 129 0.44 0.97 19.19
C TRP A 129 -0.21 0.93 20.59
N GLY A 130 -0.57 -0.27 21.05
CA GLY A 130 -1.24 -0.47 22.34
C GLY A 130 -0.35 -0.08 23.52
N GLU A 131 0.95 -0.31 23.45
CA GLU A 131 1.89 0.14 24.47
C GLU A 131 2.05 1.66 24.47
N ILE A 132 2.16 2.30 23.29
CA ILE A 132 2.19 3.76 23.20
C ILE A 132 0.91 4.34 23.82
N ALA A 133 -0.27 3.87 23.40
CA ALA A 133 -1.55 4.34 23.92
C ALA A 133 -1.67 4.15 25.43
N TYR A 134 -1.16 3.03 25.96
CA TYR A 134 -1.16 2.75 27.39
C TYR A 134 -0.23 3.69 28.18
N TYR A 135 0.99 3.95 27.69
CA TYR A 135 1.98 4.76 28.40
C TYR A 135 1.84 6.27 28.17
N LEU A 136 1.19 6.69 27.09
CA LEU A 136 1.10 8.10 26.68
C LEU A 136 0.63 9.04 27.80
N PRO A 137 -0.45 8.74 28.58
CA PRO A 137 -0.96 9.67 29.59
C PRO A 137 0.02 9.96 30.73
N GLU A 138 0.95 9.04 31.00
CA GLU A 138 1.94 9.15 32.08
C GLU A 138 3.33 9.58 31.57
N LYS A 139 3.51 9.65 30.25
CA LYS A 139 4.79 10.00 29.65
C LYS A 139 5.12 11.46 29.92
N GLY A 140 6.21 11.70 30.66
CA GLY A 140 6.64 13.07 31.02
C GLY A 140 6.98 13.98 29.83
N SER A 141 7.22 13.42 28.64
CA SER A 141 7.42 14.19 27.40
C SER A 141 6.17 14.29 26.52
N TYR A 142 5.03 13.77 26.99
CA TYR A 142 3.72 14.03 26.38
C TYR A 142 3.25 15.43 26.76
N ILE A 143 2.99 16.27 25.77
CA ILE A 143 2.59 17.67 26.00
C ILE A 143 1.08 17.89 25.95
N GLY A 144 0.29 16.83 25.75
CA GLY A 144 -1.17 16.90 25.64
C GLY A 144 -1.67 16.91 24.19
N ASP A 145 -2.95 17.25 24.06
CA ASP A 145 -3.62 17.43 22.77
C ASP A 145 -3.49 18.89 22.30
N ILE A 146 -3.16 19.07 21.03
CA ILE A 146 -2.98 20.37 20.40
C ILE A 146 -3.78 20.45 19.10
N PRO A 147 -4.17 21.65 18.64
CA PRO A 147 -4.72 21.80 17.31
C PRO A 147 -3.59 21.92 16.27
N TRP A 148 -3.91 21.79 14.98
CA TRP A 148 -2.93 21.92 13.88
C TRP A 148 -2.15 23.24 13.91
N GLU A 149 -2.80 24.35 14.30
CA GLU A 149 -2.13 25.65 14.46
C GLU A 149 -1.09 25.69 15.60
N GLY A 150 -1.15 24.73 16.53
CA GLY A 150 -0.21 24.60 17.64
C GLY A 150 1.16 24.04 17.23
N LEU A 151 1.26 23.37 16.07
CA LEU A 151 2.49 22.71 15.62
C LEU A 151 3.65 23.68 15.40
N GLY A 152 3.36 24.87 14.85
CA GLY A 152 4.38 25.90 14.65
C GLY A 152 5.03 26.39 15.95
N GLY A 153 4.34 26.24 17.09
CA GLY A 153 4.88 26.52 18.42
C GLY A 153 5.87 25.48 18.93
N LEU A 154 5.96 24.31 18.29
CA LEU A 154 6.84 23.19 18.69
C LEU A 154 8.23 23.24 18.03
N GLY A 155 8.48 24.23 17.18
CA GLY A 155 9.70 24.30 16.38
C GLY A 155 9.70 23.38 15.15
N LEU A 156 8.56 22.74 14.84
CA LEU A 156 8.34 21.95 13.63
C LEU A 156 8.19 22.90 12.43
N SER A 157 9.32 23.26 11.83
CA SER A 157 9.36 24.19 10.69
C SER A 157 8.66 23.59 9.45
N GLY A 158 7.71 24.34 8.87
CA GLY A 158 7.03 23.95 7.63
C GLY A 158 5.63 23.31 7.78
N PHE A 159 5.14 23.10 9.01
CA PHE A 159 3.81 22.53 9.29
C PHE A 159 2.82 23.61 9.76
N LEU A 160 2.11 24.32 8.88
CA LEU A 160 1.04 25.24 9.33
C LEU A 160 -0.10 25.49 8.31
N SER A 161 -1.32 25.61 8.87
CA SER A 161 -2.63 26.07 8.36
C SER A 161 -3.65 25.00 7.92
N ASN A 162 -4.94 25.35 7.92
CA ASN A 162 -6.06 24.54 7.41
C ASN A 162 -5.78 23.97 6.00
N ASP A 163 -5.00 24.70 5.20
CA ASP A 163 -4.58 24.28 3.87
C ASP A 163 -3.75 22.98 3.90
N ALA A 164 -3.04 22.68 4.99
CA ALA A 164 -2.34 21.40 5.16
C ALA A 164 -3.33 20.25 5.34
N ASN A 165 -4.38 20.43 6.14
CA ASN A 165 -5.44 19.44 6.31
C ASN A 165 -6.21 19.23 5.00
N ASP A 166 -6.52 20.31 4.28
CA ASP A 166 -7.15 20.23 2.95
C ASP A 166 -6.24 19.56 1.92
N THR A 167 -4.93 19.86 1.91
CA THR A 167 -3.93 19.20 1.06
C THR A 167 -3.81 17.72 1.42
N ILE A 168 -3.78 17.35 2.69
CA ILE A 168 -3.77 15.95 3.16
C ILE A 168 -5.02 15.23 2.66
N ASN A 169 -6.20 15.82 2.86
CA ASN A 169 -7.46 15.23 2.41
C ASN A 169 -7.50 15.07 0.88
N PHE A 170 -7.05 16.07 0.13
CA PHE A 170 -6.95 15.97 -1.33
C PHE A 170 -6.06 14.81 -1.77
N HIS A 171 -4.86 14.68 -1.19
CA HIS A 171 -3.95 13.58 -1.56
C HIS A 171 -4.50 12.22 -1.10
N ARG A 172 -5.23 12.16 0.02
CA ARG A 172 -5.91 10.92 0.45
C ARG A 172 -7.01 10.50 -0.51
N GLU A 173 -7.75 11.45 -1.07
CA GLU A 173 -8.73 11.14 -2.12
C GLU A 173 -8.04 10.62 -3.38
N GLN A 174 -6.87 11.16 -3.74
CA GLN A 174 -6.05 10.66 -4.86
C GLN A 174 -5.46 9.26 -4.57
N GLU A 175 -5.01 9.01 -3.35
CA GLU A 175 -4.55 7.71 -2.88
C GLU A 175 -5.65 6.66 -2.98
N VAL A 176 -6.84 6.94 -2.45
CA VAL A 176 -7.99 6.04 -2.55
C VAL A 176 -8.34 5.77 -4.01
N PHE A 177 -8.35 6.80 -4.85
CA PHE A 177 -8.58 6.62 -6.28
C PHE A 177 -7.51 5.76 -6.95
N GLY A 178 -6.23 5.99 -6.64
CA GLY A 178 -5.10 5.26 -7.20
C GLY A 178 -5.00 3.82 -6.70
N SER A 179 -5.28 3.57 -5.42
CA SER A 179 -5.37 2.23 -4.81
C SER A 179 -6.53 1.45 -5.41
N ASN A 180 -7.72 2.07 -5.50
CA ASN A 180 -8.86 1.47 -6.19
C ASN A 180 -8.51 1.13 -7.65
N LYS A 181 -7.75 2.00 -8.34
CA LYS A 181 -7.31 1.75 -9.71
C LYS A 181 -6.31 0.60 -9.78
N ALA A 182 -5.31 0.57 -8.91
CA ALA A 182 -4.31 -0.49 -8.85
C ALA A 182 -4.95 -1.86 -8.57
N ASP A 183 -5.91 -1.92 -7.65
CA ASP A 183 -6.74 -3.09 -7.36
C ASP A 183 -7.51 -3.54 -8.62
N ALA A 184 -8.18 -2.61 -9.31
CA ALA A 184 -8.92 -2.89 -10.53
C ALA A 184 -8.02 -3.38 -11.67
N GLU A 185 -6.82 -2.81 -11.81
CA GLU A 185 -5.79 -3.29 -12.75
C GLU A 185 -5.28 -4.69 -12.34
N GLY A 186 -5.09 -4.96 -11.05
CA GLY A 186 -4.70 -6.29 -10.53
C GLY A 186 -5.74 -7.36 -10.85
N VAL A 187 -7.01 -7.08 -10.61
CA VAL A 187 -8.13 -7.94 -11.00
C VAL A 187 -8.15 -8.18 -12.52
N GLY A 188 -7.89 -7.13 -13.31
CA GLY A 188 -7.76 -7.24 -14.76
C GLY A 188 -6.62 -8.19 -15.18
N ARG A 189 -5.45 -8.08 -14.53
CA ARG A 189 -4.28 -8.95 -14.78
C ARG A 189 -4.54 -10.40 -14.40
N LEU A 190 -5.22 -10.65 -13.27
CA LEU A 190 -5.67 -11.99 -12.86
C LEU A 190 -6.58 -12.63 -13.91
N TYR A 191 -7.49 -11.83 -14.47
CA TYR A 191 -8.38 -12.27 -15.53
C TYR A 191 -7.59 -12.74 -16.76
N GLU A 192 -6.61 -11.94 -17.19
CA GLU A 192 -5.78 -12.26 -18.35
C GLU A 192 -4.91 -13.49 -18.14
N ALA A 193 -4.23 -13.56 -17.00
CA ALA A 193 -3.39 -14.71 -16.66
C ALA A 193 -4.21 -16.00 -16.56
N GLY A 194 -5.42 -15.93 -16.01
CA GLY A 194 -6.27 -17.10 -15.82
C GLY A 194 -6.99 -17.54 -17.10
N LEU A 195 -7.48 -16.59 -17.90
CA LEU A 195 -8.42 -16.88 -18.99
C LEU A 195 -7.87 -16.59 -20.38
N GLY A 196 -6.63 -16.10 -20.49
CA GLY A 196 -5.92 -15.89 -21.75
C GLY A 196 -6.54 -14.81 -22.65
N ARG A 197 -7.32 -13.89 -22.06
CA ARG A 197 -7.97 -12.79 -22.77
C ARG A 197 -8.15 -11.57 -21.88
N LYS A 198 -8.27 -10.40 -22.50
CA LYS A 198 -8.63 -9.15 -21.83
C LYS A 198 -9.88 -9.30 -20.98
N ALA A 199 -9.85 -8.70 -19.79
CA ALA A 199 -11.01 -8.58 -18.93
C ALA A 199 -12.08 -7.73 -19.64
N ASP A 200 -13.31 -8.23 -19.68
CA ASP A 200 -14.44 -7.39 -20.01
C ASP A 200 -14.84 -6.56 -18.78
N ILE A 201 -15.39 -5.37 -19.02
CA ILE A 201 -15.60 -4.40 -17.94
C ILE A 201 -16.65 -4.86 -16.91
N ALA A 202 -17.60 -5.69 -17.32
CA ALA A 202 -18.60 -6.24 -16.40
C ALA A 202 -17.99 -7.30 -15.48
N GLY A 203 -17.18 -8.21 -16.03
CA GLY A 203 -16.41 -9.18 -15.25
C GLY A 203 -15.40 -8.51 -14.32
N LEU A 204 -14.68 -7.49 -14.79
CA LEU A 204 -13.72 -6.74 -13.98
C LEU A 204 -14.41 -6.09 -12.77
N ASN A 205 -15.49 -5.34 -12.99
CA ASN A 205 -16.23 -4.72 -11.88
C ASN A 205 -16.77 -5.76 -10.90
N PHE A 206 -17.31 -6.89 -11.38
CA PHE A 206 -17.78 -7.95 -10.49
C PHE A 206 -16.67 -8.49 -9.56
N TRP A 207 -15.49 -8.77 -10.08
CA TRP A 207 -14.37 -9.27 -9.27
C TRP A 207 -13.76 -8.17 -8.38
N TYR A 208 -13.66 -6.94 -8.89
CA TYR A 208 -13.23 -5.78 -8.12
C TYR A 208 -14.16 -5.53 -6.92
N ASP A 209 -15.48 -5.58 -7.11
CA ASP A 209 -16.45 -5.39 -6.03
C ASP A 209 -16.29 -6.46 -4.94
N LEU A 210 -16.03 -7.71 -5.33
CA LEU A 210 -15.72 -8.78 -4.38
C LEU A 210 -14.44 -8.46 -3.59
N GLN A 211 -13.36 -8.08 -4.27
CA GLN A 211 -12.10 -7.70 -3.63
C GLN A 211 -12.27 -6.50 -2.69
N ALA A 212 -12.96 -5.46 -3.15
CA ALA A 212 -13.28 -4.25 -2.39
C ALA A 212 -14.17 -4.54 -1.17
N SER A 213 -14.99 -5.59 -1.23
CA SER A 213 -15.78 -6.09 -0.08
C SER A 213 -14.98 -6.94 0.92
N GLY A 214 -13.68 -7.13 0.68
CA GLY A 214 -12.76 -7.88 1.55
C GLY A 214 -12.61 -9.35 1.20
N VAL A 215 -13.07 -9.80 0.02
CA VAL A 215 -12.78 -11.16 -0.44
C VAL A 215 -11.29 -11.27 -0.77
N PRO A 216 -10.55 -12.26 -0.21
CA PRO A 216 -9.14 -12.44 -0.51
C PRO A 216 -8.90 -12.69 -2.00
N GLU A 217 -7.81 -12.13 -2.52
CA GLU A 217 -7.41 -12.33 -3.92
C GLU A 217 -7.22 -13.81 -4.28
N THR A 218 -6.77 -14.63 -3.33
CA THR A 218 -6.64 -16.09 -3.48
C THR A 218 -7.98 -16.78 -3.73
N ASP A 219 -9.08 -16.30 -3.14
CA ASP A 219 -10.42 -16.82 -3.37
C ASP A 219 -10.97 -16.39 -4.74
N ILE A 220 -10.62 -15.18 -5.19
CA ILE A 220 -10.92 -14.69 -6.55
C ILE A 220 -10.18 -15.55 -7.59
N ALA A 221 -8.87 -15.74 -7.42
CA ALA A 221 -8.03 -16.59 -8.27
C ALA A 221 -8.58 -18.03 -8.33
N GLY A 222 -8.94 -18.61 -7.17
CA GLY A 222 -9.55 -19.93 -7.10
C GLY A 222 -10.90 -20.01 -7.82
N SER A 223 -11.69 -18.93 -7.79
CA SER A 223 -12.98 -18.86 -8.50
C SER A 223 -12.78 -18.78 -10.02
N LEU A 224 -11.77 -18.05 -10.50
CA LEU A 224 -11.39 -18.02 -11.92
C LEU A 224 -10.91 -19.41 -12.40
N LEU A 225 -10.04 -20.08 -11.65
CA LEU A 225 -9.55 -21.44 -12.00
C LEU A 225 -10.67 -22.50 -12.00
N LYS A 226 -11.70 -22.34 -11.16
CA LYS A 226 -12.88 -23.21 -11.10
C LYS A 226 -13.96 -22.83 -12.11
N SER A 227 -13.81 -21.69 -12.78
CA SER A 227 -14.85 -21.17 -13.66
C SER A 227 -15.16 -22.13 -14.80
N ALA A 228 -16.42 -22.10 -15.26
CA ALA A 228 -16.81 -22.83 -16.45
C ALA A 228 -16.03 -22.35 -17.69
N GLU A 229 -15.59 -21.10 -17.70
CA GLU A 229 -14.77 -20.53 -18.78
C GLU A 229 -13.39 -21.16 -18.83
N PHE A 230 -12.65 -21.15 -17.71
CA PHE A 230 -11.35 -21.83 -17.61
C PHE A 230 -11.49 -23.31 -17.97
N THR A 231 -12.48 -23.99 -17.37
CA THR A 231 -12.70 -25.42 -17.59
C THR A 231 -12.98 -25.74 -19.06
N LYS A 232 -13.69 -24.86 -19.77
CA LYS A 232 -13.99 -25.02 -21.19
C LYS A 232 -12.76 -24.78 -22.08
N ALA A 233 -11.90 -23.84 -21.71
CA ALA A 233 -10.70 -23.48 -22.48
C ALA A 233 -9.56 -24.49 -22.29
N TYR A 234 -9.30 -24.90 -21.05
CA TYR A 234 -8.08 -25.64 -20.69
C TYR A 234 -8.33 -26.97 -19.98
N GLY A 235 -9.58 -27.24 -19.58
CA GLY A 235 -9.92 -28.35 -18.70
C GLY A 235 -9.87 -27.96 -17.21
N ASN A 236 -10.06 -28.94 -16.32
CA ASN A 236 -10.22 -28.63 -14.91
C ASN A 236 -8.89 -28.28 -14.21
N ALA A 237 -8.84 -27.01 -13.80
CA ALA A 237 -8.04 -26.38 -12.74
C ALA A 237 -7.23 -27.29 -11.83
N TYR A 238 -7.88 -28.30 -11.25
CA TYR A 238 -7.44 -29.07 -10.09
C TYR A 238 -7.24 -30.55 -10.39
N THR A 239 -7.60 -31.01 -11.58
CA THR A 239 -7.36 -32.40 -12.02
C THR A 239 -6.26 -32.50 -13.07
N MET A 240 -5.93 -31.40 -13.77
CA MET A 240 -4.78 -31.36 -14.68
C MET A 240 -3.45 -31.46 -13.92
N THR A 241 -2.39 -31.87 -14.60
CA THR A 241 -1.07 -31.98 -13.97
C THR A 241 -0.50 -30.61 -13.66
N ASN A 242 0.45 -30.53 -12.73
CA ASN A 242 1.15 -29.28 -12.44
C ASN A 242 1.90 -28.74 -13.67
N ALA A 243 2.44 -29.64 -14.51
CA ALA A 243 3.13 -29.25 -15.74
C ALA A 243 2.16 -28.63 -16.75
N ASP A 244 0.98 -29.23 -16.94
CA ASP A 244 -0.03 -28.68 -17.86
C ASP A 244 -0.53 -27.33 -17.39
N LEU A 245 -0.77 -27.16 -16.08
CA LEU A 245 -1.22 -25.89 -15.53
C LEU A 245 -0.17 -24.79 -15.72
N VAL A 246 1.10 -25.10 -15.45
CA VAL A 246 2.20 -24.13 -15.66
C VAL A 246 2.26 -23.70 -17.12
N GLU A 247 2.09 -24.62 -18.08
CA GLU A 247 2.09 -24.24 -19.49
C GLU A 247 0.90 -23.37 -19.90
N VAL A 248 -0.28 -23.61 -19.33
CA VAL A 248 -1.43 -22.72 -19.55
C VAL A 248 -1.10 -21.30 -19.11
N MET A 249 -0.46 -21.12 -17.94
CA MET A 249 -0.11 -19.80 -17.42
C MET A 249 0.95 -19.11 -18.26
N TYR A 250 1.98 -19.85 -18.73
CA TYR A 250 2.98 -19.31 -19.65
C TYR A 250 2.37 -18.85 -20.97
N GLU A 251 1.49 -19.65 -21.56
CA GLU A 251 0.86 -19.28 -22.82
C GLU A 251 -0.06 -18.06 -22.64
N ASN A 252 -0.83 -18.00 -21.55
CA ASN A 252 -1.74 -16.89 -21.29
C ASN A 252 -1.00 -15.56 -21.05
N VAL A 253 0.08 -15.58 -20.26
CA VAL A 253 0.78 -14.36 -19.85
C VAL A 253 1.89 -13.95 -20.82
N LEU A 254 2.59 -14.91 -21.41
CA LEU A 254 3.76 -14.63 -22.26
C LEU A 254 3.50 -14.89 -23.75
N GLY A 255 2.38 -15.54 -24.12
CA GLY A 255 2.09 -15.91 -25.50
C GLY A 255 3.11 -16.88 -26.09
N ARG A 256 3.78 -17.66 -25.23
CA ARG A 256 4.81 -18.64 -25.60
C ARG A 256 4.87 -19.77 -24.59
N ALA A 257 5.39 -20.91 -25.05
CA ALA A 257 5.74 -22.02 -24.17
C ALA A 257 6.78 -21.63 -23.10
N SER A 258 6.70 -22.31 -21.96
CA SER A 258 7.67 -22.19 -20.88
C SER A 258 9.07 -22.60 -21.32
N ASP A 259 10.09 -21.96 -20.74
CA ASP A 259 11.44 -22.50 -20.82
C ASP A 259 11.64 -23.60 -19.76
N SER A 260 12.57 -24.51 -20.02
CA SER A 260 12.77 -25.68 -19.16
C SER A 260 13.11 -25.35 -17.70
N ALA A 261 13.77 -24.20 -17.45
CA ALA A 261 14.18 -23.82 -16.10
C ALA A 261 13.00 -23.21 -15.33
N GLY A 262 12.26 -22.30 -15.96
CA GLY A 262 11.05 -21.70 -15.40
C GLY A 262 9.98 -22.74 -15.10
N ALA A 263 9.73 -23.66 -16.04
CA ALA A 263 8.79 -24.76 -15.84
C ALA A 263 9.16 -25.62 -14.61
N ALA A 264 10.43 -26.03 -14.53
CA ALA A 264 10.93 -26.85 -13.43
C ALA A 264 10.81 -26.13 -12.07
N PHE A 265 11.05 -24.82 -12.04
CA PHE A 265 10.88 -23.99 -10.85
C PHE A 265 9.43 -24.02 -10.36
N TRP A 266 8.47 -23.66 -11.20
CA TRP A 266 7.06 -23.57 -10.80
C TRP A 266 6.46 -24.93 -10.44
N ILE A 267 6.80 -25.98 -11.19
CA ILE A 267 6.38 -27.35 -10.87
C ILE A 267 6.90 -27.75 -9.48
N SER A 268 8.15 -27.40 -9.15
CA SER A 268 8.74 -27.66 -7.83
C SER A 268 8.02 -26.87 -6.73
N GLN A 269 7.68 -25.59 -6.96
CA GLN A 269 6.89 -24.80 -5.99
C GLN A 269 5.55 -25.47 -5.69
N LEU A 270 4.81 -25.86 -6.74
CA LEU A 270 3.52 -26.55 -6.59
C LEU A 270 3.66 -27.91 -5.86
N GLN A 271 4.76 -28.64 -6.08
CA GLN A 271 5.04 -29.89 -5.35
C GLN A 271 5.35 -29.67 -3.88
N ASN A 272 5.91 -28.51 -3.53
CA ASN A 272 6.25 -28.12 -2.16
C ASN A 272 5.10 -27.40 -1.42
N GLY A 273 3.89 -27.40 -1.98
CA GLY A 273 2.69 -26.88 -1.31
C GLY A 273 2.30 -25.46 -1.71
N PHE A 274 2.97 -24.85 -2.70
CA PHE A 274 2.47 -23.62 -3.32
C PHE A 274 1.11 -23.91 -3.97
N SER A 275 0.11 -23.08 -3.71
CA SER A 275 -1.25 -23.30 -4.21
C SER A 275 -1.35 -22.94 -5.70
N ARG A 276 -2.37 -23.48 -6.38
CA ARG A 276 -2.63 -23.16 -7.80
C ARG A 276 -3.14 -21.72 -7.94
N GLU A 277 -3.82 -21.22 -6.91
CA GLU A 277 -4.27 -19.84 -6.75
C GLU A 277 -3.07 -18.89 -6.66
N ASN A 278 -2.10 -19.18 -5.79
CA ASN A 278 -0.89 -18.37 -5.67
C ASN A 278 -0.02 -18.45 -6.94
N LEU A 279 -0.05 -19.57 -7.67
CA LEU A 279 0.58 -19.65 -8.99
C LEU A 279 -0.07 -18.65 -9.95
N LEU A 280 -1.39 -18.62 -10.05
CA LEU A 280 -2.10 -17.68 -10.91
C LEU A 280 -1.77 -16.22 -10.54
N ILE A 281 -1.80 -15.87 -9.25
CA ILE A 281 -1.44 -14.52 -8.77
C ILE A 281 0.01 -14.18 -9.18
N ALA A 282 0.97 -15.09 -8.95
CA ALA A 282 2.36 -14.85 -9.31
C ALA A 282 2.59 -14.62 -10.82
N PHE A 283 1.79 -15.27 -11.68
CA PHE A 283 1.81 -15.02 -13.12
C PHE A 283 1.12 -13.71 -13.47
N ALA A 284 0.00 -13.38 -12.82
CA ALA A 284 -0.73 -12.13 -13.01
C ALA A 284 0.15 -10.89 -12.71
N ASP A 285 1.00 -10.99 -11.69
CA ASP A 285 1.88 -9.90 -11.24
C ASP A 285 3.28 -9.95 -11.86
N SER A 286 3.52 -10.90 -12.77
CA SER A 286 4.80 -10.96 -13.47
C SER A 286 5.03 -9.68 -14.28
N PRO A 287 6.27 -9.17 -14.35
CA PRO A 287 6.59 -7.99 -15.17
C PRO A 287 6.14 -8.15 -16.62
N GLU A 288 6.19 -9.37 -17.15
CA GLU A 288 5.69 -9.71 -18.47
C GLU A 288 4.19 -9.45 -18.60
N ASN A 289 3.36 -9.94 -17.67
CA ASN A 289 1.92 -9.71 -17.73
C ASN A 289 1.59 -8.23 -17.59
N VAL A 290 2.19 -7.54 -16.61
CA VAL A 290 2.01 -6.10 -16.41
C VAL A 290 2.28 -5.33 -17.70
N SER A 291 3.34 -5.67 -18.44
CA SER A 291 3.67 -5.04 -19.72
C SER A 291 2.70 -5.35 -20.87
N GLN A 292 1.97 -6.48 -20.81
CA GLN A 292 0.98 -6.84 -21.83
C GLN A 292 -0.41 -6.27 -21.52
N SER A 293 -0.66 -5.91 -20.26
CA SER A 293 -1.93 -5.40 -19.76
C SER A 293 -2.09 -3.88 -19.86
N ASP A 294 -1.33 -3.18 -20.72
CA ASP A 294 -1.33 -1.70 -20.86
C ASP A 294 -2.72 -1.08 -21.04
N TYR A 295 -3.70 -1.81 -21.59
CA TYR A 295 -5.07 -1.31 -21.73
C TYR A 295 -5.75 -1.03 -20.38
N LEU A 296 -5.33 -1.70 -19.30
CA LEU A 296 -5.86 -1.48 -17.95
C LEU A 296 -5.51 -0.09 -17.42
N HIS A 297 -4.44 0.55 -17.92
CA HIS A 297 -4.13 1.93 -17.57
C HIS A 297 -5.18 2.95 -18.02
N SER A 298 -6.04 2.58 -18.98
CA SER A 298 -7.19 3.40 -19.39
C SER A 298 -8.38 3.31 -18.43
N LEU A 299 -8.31 2.48 -17.39
CA LEU A 299 -9.35 2.39 -16.38
C LEU A 299 -9.56 3.74 -15.69
N ALA A 300 -10.82 4.13 -15.63
CA ALA A 300 -11.30 5.32 -14.95
C ALA A 300 -12.53 4.95 -14.11
N TRP A 301 -12.68 5.64 -12.98
CA TRP A 301 -13.79 5.42 -12.05
C TRP A 301 -14.95 6.38 -12.35
N ASN A 302 -16.16 5.85 -12.48
CA ASN A 302 -17.38 6.65 -12.53
C ASN A 302 -18.03 6.72 -11.15
N ALA A 303 -17.80 7.82 -10.44
CA ALA A 303 -18.35 8.03 -9.10
C ALA A 303 -19.89 8.05 -9.03
N SER A 304 -20.60 8.26 -10.15
CA SER A 304 -22.07 8.28 -10.17
C SER A 304 -22.68 6.88 -10.26
N THR A 305 -21.96 5.94 -10.88
CA THR A 305 -22.42 4.54 -11.00
C THR A 305 -21.69 3.60 -10.05
N SER A 306 -20.60 4.07 -9.45
CA SER A 306 -19.68 3.25 -8.66
C SER A 306 -19.10 2.09 -9.46
N ASP A 307 -18.76 2.35 -10.73
CA ASP A 307 -18.17 1.36 -11.63
C ASP A 307 -16.91 1.89 -12.31
N TRP A 308 -15.98 0.98 -12.59
CA TRP A 308 -14.89 1.18 -13.53
C TRP A 308 -15.38 1.16 -14.98
N TYR A 309 -14.74 1.96 -15.82
CA TYR A 309 -14.88 1.93 -17.27
C TYR A 309 -13.54 2.16 -17.96
N PHE A 310 -13.41 1.73 -19.22
CA PHE A 310 -12.27 2.06 -20.07
C PHE A 310 -12.51 3.43 -20.74
N ALA A 311 -11.58 4.37 -20.53
CA ALA A 311 -11.67 5.75 -21.02
C ALA A 311 -11.14 5.93 -22.46
#